data_AF-A0A7L2KN53-F1
#
_entry.id   AF-A0A7L2KN53-F1
#
_cell.length_a   1.000
_cell.length_b   1.000
_cell.length_c   1.000
_cell.angle_alpha   90.00
_cell.angle_beta   90.00
_cell.angle_gamma   90.00
#
_symmetry.space_group_name_H-M   'P 1'
#
loop_
_entity.id
_entity.type
_entity.pdbx_description
1 polymer ?
#
loop_
_entity_poly.entity_id
_entity_poly.type
_entity_poly.pdbx_seq_one_letter_code
_entity_poly.pdbx_strand_id
1 'polypeptide(L)'
;ELKLKDEECERLSKVRDQLGQELEELTASLFEEAHKMVKEANVKQAAAEKQLKEAQGKIDVLQAEVAALKTLVLSTSPTSPTKEFQSGGRTPFKKGHARNKSTSSAMGGSHQDLTMMQPIVKDCKEADLSLYNDFRSWKDEPTMDRTCPFLDKIYREDIFPCLTFSKSELASAVLEAVENNTLSIEPVGLQPVRFVKASAVECGGPKKCALSGQSKSCKHRIKLGDSSSYYYISPFCRYRITSVCNFFTYIRYIQQGLLKQQDVDQMFWEVMQLRREMSLAKLGYYKEEL
;
A
#
# COMPACT_ATOMS: atom_id res chain seq x y z
N GLU A 1 -37.25 -35.97 45.53
CA GLU A 1 -36.86 -34.69 44.91
C GLU A 1 -35.40 -34.68 44.45
N LEU A 2 -34.43 -34.99 45.33
CA LEU A 2 -32.99 -35.03 44.97
C LEU A 2 -32.67 -35.98 43.81
N LYS A 3 -33.16 -37.23 43.87
CA LYS A 3 -32.94 -38.24 42.82
C LYS A 3 -33.45 -37.81 41.43
N LEU A 4 -34.57 -37.08 41.37
CA LEU A 4 -35.11 -36.56 40.11
C LEU A 4 -34.23 -35.45 39.53
N LYS A 5 -33.61 -34.64 40.40
CA LYS A 5 -32.64 -33.62 39.96
C LYS A 5 -31.33 -34.25 39.50
N ASP A 6 -30.87 -35.31 40.15
CA ASP A 6 -29.67 -36.05 39.73
C ASP A 6 -29.88 -36.69 38.35
N GLU A 7 -31.04 -37.31 38.11
CA GLU A 7 -31.40 -37.88 36.79
C GLU A 7 -31.46 -36.81 35.69
N GLU A 8 -31.97 -35.62 36.00
CA GLU A 8 -32.00 -34.49 35.05
C GLU A 8 -30.61 -33.89 34.80
N CYS A 9 -29.76 -33.80 35.83
CA CYS A 9 -28.36 -33.37 35.68
C CYS A 9 -27.57 -34.34 34.80
N GLU A 10 -27.75 -35.65 34.97
CA GLU A 10 -27.16 -36.68 34.11
C GLU A 10 -27.65 -36.56 32.66
N ARG A 11 -28.94 -36.28 32.45
CA ARG A 11 -29.49 -36.04 31.12
C ARG A 11 -28.87 -34.82 30.45
N LEU A 12 -28.78 -33.69 31.17
CA LEU A 12 -28.17 -32.46 30.67
C LEU A 12 -26.66 -32.62 30.42
N SER A 13 -25.97 -33.41 31.24
CA SER A 13 -24.56 -33.75 31.04
C SER A 13 -24.36 -34.43 29.69
N LYS A 14 -25.15 -35.47 29.38
CA LYS A 14 -25.09 -36.19 28.11
C LYS A 14 -25.37 -35.29 26.89
N VAL A 15 -26.34 -34.38 27.01
CA VAL A 15 -26.65 -33.42 25.94
C VAL A 15 -25.49 -32.46 25.70
N ARG A 16 -24.88 -31.94 26.77
CA ARG A 16 -23.70 -31.07 26.64
C ARG A 16 -22.54 -31.82 25.97
N ASP A 17 -22.30 -33.06 26.36
CA ASP A 17 -21.18 -33.84 25.82
C ASP A 17 -21.41 -34.17 24.33
N GLN A 18 -22.64 -34.47 23.92
CA GLN A 18 -23.03 -34.61 22.50
C GLN A 18 -22.81 -33.32 21.71
N LEU A 19 -23.27 -32.18 22.23
CA LEU A 19 -23.06 -30.88 21.59
C LEU A 19 -21.57 -30.52 21.50
N GLY A 20 -20.77 -30.90 22.50
CA GLY A 20 -19.32 -30.73 22.49
C GLY A 20 -18.66 -31.52 21.36
N GLN A 21 -19.10 -32.77 21.16
CA GLN A 21 -18.59 -33.62 20.09
C GLN A 21 -18.99 -33.10 18.70
N GLU A 22 -20.24 -32.70 18.50
CA GLU A 22 -20.69 -32.07 17.24
C GLU A 22 -19.92 -30.79 16.93
N LEU A 23 -19.60 -29.99 17.95
CA LEU A 23 -18.81 -28.78 17.79
C LEU A 23 -17.36 -29.11 17.40
N GLU A 24 -16.76 -30.13 17.99
CA GLU A 24 -15.41 -30.59 17.64
C GLU A 24 -15.35 -31.09 16.20
N GLU A 25 -16.31 -31.92 15.77
CA GLU A 25 -16.42 -32.42 14.40
C GLU A 25 -16.60 -31.29 13.38
N LEU A 26 -17.49 -30.33 13.69
CA LEU A 26 -17.67 -29.15 12.84
C LEU A 26 -16.40 -28.30 12.77
N THR A 27 -15.71 -28.12 13.89
CA THR A 27 -14.46 -27.35 13.94
C THR A 27 -13.38 -28.01 13.11
N ALA A 28 -13.22 -29.34 13.20
CA ALA A 28 -12.29 -30.10 12.36
C ALA A 28 -12.63 -29.95 10.87
N SER A 29 -13.90 -30.10 10.50
CA SER A 29 -14.36 -29.95 9.11
C SER A 29 -14.08 -28.55 8.56
N LEU A 30 -14.29 -27.50 9.36
CA LEU A 30 -14.01 -26.12 8.96
C LEU A 30 -12.51 -25.88 8.75
N PHE A 31 -11.64 -26.46 9.58
CA PHE A 31 -10.20 -26.35 9.38
C PHE A 31 -9.74 -27.05 8.10
N GLU A 32 -10.27 -28.25 7.82
CA GLU A 32 -9.97 -28.96 6.58
C GLU A 32 -10.41 -28.17 5.34
N GLU A 33 -11.62 -27.59 5.35
CA GLU A 33 -12.11 -26.80 4.23
C GLU A 33 -11.30 -25.49 4.07
N ALA A 34 -10.92 -24.84 5.16
CA ALA A 34 -10.04 -23.66 5.11
C ALA A 34 -8.67 -24.00 4.50
N HIS A 35 -8.05 -25.11 4.93
CA HIS A 35 -6.79 -25.59 4.35
C HIS A 35 -6.92 -25.92 2.87
N LYS A 36 -8.03 -26.55 2.46
CA LYS A 36 -8.34 -26.84 1.06
C LYS A 36 -8.47 -25.56 0.23
N MET A 37 -9.21 -24.56 0.71
CA MET A 37 -9.37 -23.27 0.03
C MET A 37 -8.01 -22.57 -0.18
N VAL A 38 -7.15 -22.55 0.84
CA VAL A 38 -5.79 -21.98 0.74
C VAL A 38 -4.95 -22.74 -0.29
N LYS A 39 -5.00 -24.07 -0.28
CA LYS A 39 -4.28 -24.90 -1.24
C LYS A 39 -4.75 -24.64 -2.67
N GLU A 40 -6.05 -24.55 -2.90
CA GLU A 40 -6.62 -24.24 -4.22
C GLU A 40 -6.20 -22.84 -4.70
N ALA A 41 -6.17 -21.84 -3.82
CA ALA A 41 -5.70 -20.50 -4.15
C ALA A 41 -4.22 -20.51 -4.56
N ASN A 42 -3.37 -21.21 -3.79
CA ASN A 42 -1.94 -21.32 -4.10
C ASN A 42 -1.69 -22.04 -5.44
N VAL A 43 -2.46 -23.09 -5.75
CA VAL A 43 -2.37 -23.79 -7.04
C VAL A 43 -2.77 -22.87 -8.21
N LYS A 44 -3.86 -22.11 -8.04
CA LYS A 44 -4.31 -21.14 -9.06
C LYS A 44 -3.27 -20.03 -9.26
N GLN A 45 -2.69 -19.52 -8.18
CA GLN A 45 -1.63 -18.52 -8.25
C GLN A 45 -0.40 -19.05 -9.00
N ALA A 46 0.10 -20.24 -8.64
CA ALA A 46 1.25 -20.85 -9.30
C ALA A 46 1.00 -21.09 -10.81
N ALA A 47 -0.22 -21.48 -11.18
CA ALA A 47 -0.60 -21.64 -12.59
C ALA A 47 -0.59 -20.30 -13.35
N ALA A 48 -1.13 -19.24 -12.74
CA ALA A 48 -1.13 -17.89 -13.34
C ALA A 48 0.29 -17.33 -13.49
N GLU A 49 1.14 -17.49 -12.47
CA GLU A 49 2.55 -17.07 -12.51
C GLU A 49 3.33 -17.82 -13.60
N LYS A 50 3.08 -19.12 -13.77
CA LYS A 50 3.67 -19.90 -14.86
C LYS A 50 3.25 -19.36 -16.23
N GLN A 51 1.96 -19.11 -16.44
CA GLN A 51 1.44 -18.56 -17.70
C GLN A 51 2.01 -17.16 -17.98
N LEU A 52 2.15 -16.32 -16.95
CA LEU A 52 2.77 -15.01 -17.07
C LEU A 52 4.21 -15.14 -17.55
N LYS A 53 5.00 -16.05 -16.96
CA LYS A 53 6.39 -16.30 -17.37
C LYS A 53 6.50 -16.78 -18.82
N GLU A 54 5.60 -17.68 -19.25
CA GLU A 54 5.55 -18.15 -20.63
C GLU A 54 5.18 -17.03 -21.62
N ALA A 55 4.21 -16.18 -21.27
CA ALA A 55 3.83 -15.02 -22.07
C ALA A 55 4.97 -14.00 -22.16
N GLN A 56 5.68 -13.75 -21.06
CA GLN A 56 6.85 -12.87 -21.02
C GLN A 56 7.92 -13.37 -22.00
N GLY A 57 8.24 -14.67 -21.99
CA GLY A 57 9.21 -15.26 -22.92
C GLY A 57 8.78 -15.14 -24.39
N LYS A 58 7.49 -15.25 -24.70
CA LYS A 58 6.97 -15.01 -26.06
C LYS A 58 7.16 -13.55 -26.48
N ILE A 59 6.94 -12.61 -25.57
CA ILE A 59 7.15 -11.17 -25.83
C ILE A 59 8.64 -10.92 -26.14
N ASP A 60 9.56 -11.50 -25.38
CA ASP A 60 11.00 -11.33 -25.59
C ASP A 60 11.44 -11.83 -26.98
N VAL A 61 10.93 -13.00 -27.40
CA VAL A 61 11.20 -13.57 -28.74
C VAL A 61 10.65 -12.65 -29.83
N LEU A 62 9.39 -12.21 -29.72
CA LEU A 62 8.78 -11.32 -30.71
C LEU A 62 9.50 -9.97 -30.79
N GLN A 63 9.95 -9.43 -29.66
CA GLN A 63 10.74 -8.20 -29.65
C GLN A 63 12.08 -8.38 -30.37
N ALA A 64 12.76 -9.52 -30.18
CA ALA A 64 13.99 -9.84 -30.89
C ALA A 64 13.78 -9.98 -32.41
N GLU A 65 12.71 -10.67 -32.83
CA GLU A 65 12.35 -10.79 -34.25
C GLU A 65 12.06 -9.43 -34.90
N VAL A 66 11.27 -8.59 -34.23
CA VAL A 66 10.96 -7.23 -34.70
C VAL A 66 12.23 -6.38 -34.80
N ALA A 67 13.14 -6.49 -33.84
CA ALA A 67 14.43 -5.78 -33.87
C ALA A 67 15.31 -6.23 -35.05
N ALA A 68 15.37 -7.53 -35.32
CA ALA A 68 16.10 -8.07 -36.47
C ALA A 68 15.49 -7.62 -37.81
N LEU A 69 14.16 -7.67 -37.94
CA LEU A 69 13.45 -7.20 -39.14
C LEU A 69 13.67 -5.70 -39.39
N LYS A 70 13.62 -4.86 -38.33
CA LYS A 70 13.93 -3.42 -38.44
C LYS A 70 15.34 -3.18 -38.95
N THR A 71 16.32 -3.93 -38.46
CA THR A 71 17.72 -3.82 -38.88
C THR A 71 17.90 -4.17 -40.36
N LEU A 72 17.24 -5.25 -40.82
CA LEU A 72 17.24 -5.63 -42.23
C LEU A 72 16.65 -4.55 -43.14
N VAL A 73 15.51 -3.97 -42.77
CA VAL A 73 14.85 -2.89 -43.55
C VAL A 73 15.72 -1.63 -43.62
N LEU A 74 16.43 -1.28 -42.54
CA LEU A 74 17.35 -0.13 -42.53
C LEU A 74 18.61 -0.39 -43.37
N SER A 75 19.08 -1.63 -43.44
CA SER A 75 20.28 -2.00 -44.21
C SER A 75 20.07 -2.04 -45.73
N THR A 76 18.83 -2.09 -46.21
CA THR A 76 18.50 -2.15 -47.64
C THR A 76 18.28 -0.78 -48.31
N SER A 77 18.52 0.34 -47.61
CA SER A 77 18.51 1.69 -48.22
C SER A 77 19.93 2.23 -48.42
N PRO A 78 20.51 2.21 -49.63
CA PRO A 78 21.77 2.88 -49.90
C PRO A 78 21.55 4.33 -50.38
N THR A 79 22.57 5.17 -50.16
CA THR A 79 22.89 6.49 -50.77
C THR A 79 22.68 7.78 -49.95
N SER A 80 23.78 8.13 -49.26
CA SER A 80 24.60 9.36 -49.32
C SER A 80 24.03 10.79 -49.12
N PRO A 81 24.76 11.68 -48.40
CA PRO A 81 24.39 13.07 -48.13
C PRO A 81 25.07 14.07 -49.09
N THR A 82 24.36 15.12 -49.52
CA THR A 82 24.99 16.28 -50.20
C THR A 82 24.41 17.60 -49.69
N LYS A 83 25.34 18.53 -49.46
CA LYS A 83 25.25 19.85 -48.85
C LYS A 83 25.22 20.92 -49.95
N GLU A 84 24.65 22.10 -49.66
CA GLU A 84 24.72 23.39 -50.42
C GLU A 84 23.86 23.45 -51.72
N PHE A 85 23.25 24.55 -52.19
CA PHE A 85 23.66 25.96 -52.32
C PHE A 85 22.42 26.90 -52.53
N GLN A 86 22.54 28.19 -52.18
CA GLN A 86 21.57 29.26 -52.52
C GLN A 86 21.87 29.91 -53.90
N SER A 87 20.83 30.21 -54.69
CA SER A 87 20.74 31.33 -55.67
C SER A 87 19.28 31.36 -56.16
N GLY A 88 18.55 32.47 -56.36
CA GLY A 88 18.89 33.83 -56.72
C GLY A 88 18.13 34.15 -58.02
N GLY A 89 17.01 34.89 -57.97
CA GLY A 89 16.29 35.29 -59.19
C GLY A 89 14.93 35.95 -58.96
N ARG A 90 14.87 37.28 -59.14
CA ARG A 90 13.68 38.15 -59.05
C ARG A 90 12.79 38.03 -60.29
N THR A 91 11.46 38.15 -60.15
CA THR A 91 10.62 39.16 -60.85
C THR A 91 9.24 39.32 -60.20
N PRO A 92 8.56 40.48 -60.34
CA PRO A 92 7.39 40.86 -59.53
C PRO A 92 6.13 41.15 -60.37
N PHE A 93 4.98 40.50 -60.15
CA PHE A 93 3.70 41.02 -60.68
C PHE A 93 2.46 40.66 -59.83
N LYS A 94 1.81 41.74 -59.34
CA LYS A 94 0.37 42.04 -59.17
C LYS A 94 -0.56 41.17 -58.29
N LYS A 95 -0.89 41.80 -57.15
CA LYS A 95 -2.17 41.95 -56.44
C LYS A 95 -3.45 41.42 -57.13
N GLY A 96 -4.19 40.55 -56.43
CA GLY A 96 -5.60 40.21 -56.70
C GLY A 96 -6.24 39.51 -55.49
N HIS A 97 -7.34 40.06 -54.97
CA HIS A 97 -8.12 39.50 -53.86
C HIS A 97 -9.01 38.33 -54.33
N ALA A 98 -9.10 37.26 -53.55
CA ALA A 98 -10.31 36.42 -53.47
C ALA A 98 -10.35 35.64 -52.15
N ARG A 99 -11.50 35.70 -51.48
CA ARG A 99 -11.85 34.93 -50.27
C ARG A 99 -12.33 33.53 -50.67
N ASN A 100 -12.01 32.50 -49.87
CA ASN A 100 -12.98 31.62 -49.16
C ASN A 100 -12.41 30.23 -48.79
N LYS A 101 -12.66 29.87 -47.52
CA LYS A 101 -13.07 28.58 -46.93
C LYS A 101 -12.30 27.26 -47.15
N SER A 102 -11.75 26.81 -46.02
CA SER A 102 -11.99 25.51 -45.34
C SER A 102 -11.13 24.28 -45.67
N THR A 103 -10.77 23.61 -44.56
CA THR A 103 -10.46 22.18 -44.36
C THR A 103 -9.24 21.59 -45.08
N SER A 104 -8.19 21.29 -44.32
CA SER A 104 -7.73 19.90 -44.09
C SER A 104 -6.42 19.86 -43.31
N SER A 105 -6.36 18.88 -42.43
CA SER A 105 -5.21 18.30 -41.73
C SER A 105 -3.97 18.04 -42.58
N ALA A 106 -2.79 18.38 -42.04
CA ALA A 106 -1.50 17.73 -42.31
C ALA A 106 -0.55 18.15 -41.17
N MET A 107 -0.26 17.26 -40.21
CA MET A 107 0.86 16.32 -40.21
C MET A 107 2.24 16.99 -40.16
N GLY A 108 2.98 16.62 -39.11
CA GLY A 108 4.41 16.35 -39.27
C GLY A 108 5.35 17.50 -38.97
N GLY A 109 5.19 18.15 -37.81
CA GLY A 109 6.34 18.75 -37.15
C GLY A 109 7.30 17.64 -36.77
N SER A 110 8.46 17.63 -37.43
CA SER A 110 9.59 16.74 -37.21
C SER A 110 10.02 16.76 -35.73
N HIS A 111 9.57 15.79 -34.96
CA HIS A 111 10.29 15.32 -33.79
C HIS A 111 10.94 13.99 -34.16
N GLN A 112 12.27 14.02 -34.29
CA GLN A 112 13.09 12.83 -34.27
C GLN A 112 12.87 12.16 -32.90
N ASP A 113 12.00 11.17 -32.83
CA ASP A 113 11.90 10.33 -31.64
C ASP A 113 13.07 9.35 -31.65
N LEU A 114 14.15 9.79 -31.02
CA LEU A 114 15.23 8.94 -30.55
C LEU A 114 14.63 7.96 -29.54
N THR A 115 14.18 6.78 -29.99
CA THR A 115 13.80 5.69 -29.08
C THR A 115 15.04 5.20 -28.35
N MET A 116 15.36 5.84 -27.23
CA MET A 116 16.33 5.39 -26.24
C MET A 116 15.87 4.04 -25.70
N MET A 117 16.70 3.00 -25.83
CA MET A 117 16.52 1.73 -25.12
C MET A 117 16.42 2.04 -23.62
N GLN A 118 15.27 1.73 -23.00
CA GLN A 118 15.16 1.91 -21.56
C GLN A 118 16.05 0.87 -20.85
N PRO A 119 16.94 1.30 -19.95
CA PRO A 119 17.84 0.40 -19.25
C PRO A 119 17.05 -0.57 -18.36
N ILE A 120 17.52 -1.81 -18.24
CA ILE A 120 16.97 -2.80 -17.30
C ILE A 120 17.23 -2.28 -15.88
N VAL A 121 16.17 -1.91 -15.17
CA VAL A 121 16.25 -1.46 -13.78
C VAL A 121 16.20 -2.69 -12.88
N LYS A 122 17.24 -2.89 -12.06
CA LYS A 122 17.30 -3.90 -11.01
C LYS A 122 17.05 -3.25 -9.66
N ASP A 123 16.09 -3.77 -8.91
CA ASP A 123 15.88 -3.36 -7.52
C ASP A 123 17.03 -3.87 -6.65
N CYS A 124 17.82 -2.94 -6.13
CA CYS A 124 18.93 -3.18 -5.23
C CYS A 124 18.64 -2.53 -3.87
N LYS A 125 19.19 -3.11 -2.80
CA LYS A 125 19.14 -2.52 -1.47
C LYS A 125 20.54 -2.55 -0.85
N GLU A 126 20.95 -1.43 -0.27
CA GLU A 126 22.21 -1.26 0.41
C GLU A 126 21.95 -0.44 1.68
N ALA A 127 22.57 -0.84 2.79
CA ALA A 127 22.35 -0.17 4.07
C ALA A 127 23.15 1.13 4.10
N ASP A 128 22.48 2.24 4.37
CA ASP A 128 23.17 3.47 4.74
C ASP A 128 23.90 3.26 6.07
N LEU A 129 25.21 3.45 6.08
CA LEU A 129 26.04 3.16 7.25
C LEU A 129 25.71 4.06 8.43
N SER A 130 25.27 5.30 8.21
CA SER A 130 24.88 6.20 9.30
C SER A 130 23.62 5.69 9.99
N LEU A 131 22.57 5.37 9.22
CA LEU A 131 21.32 4.83 9.75
C LEU A 131 21.52 3.46 10.39
N TYR A 132 22.37 2.62 9.81
CA TYR A 132 22.68 1.31 10.35
C TYR A 132 23.39 1.40 11.71
N ASN A 133 24.40 2.26 11.82
CA ASN A 133 25.11 2.47 13.09
C ASN A 133 24.19 3.09 14.16
N ASP A 134 23.37 4.08 13.80
CA ASP A 134 22.39 4.67 14.71
C ASP A 134 21.41 3.61 15.24
N PHE A 135 20.88 2.76 14.36
CA PHE A 135 20.00 1.66 14.74
C PHE A 135 20.71 0.65 15.64
N ARG A 136 21.94 0.25 15.28
CA ARG A 136 22.73 -0.72 16.04
C ARG A 136 23.01 -0.23 17.46
N SER A 137 23.44 1.03 17.61
CA SER A 137 23.66 1.64 18.92
C SER A 137 22.37 1.73 19.73
N TRP A 138 21.24 2.09 19.10
CA TRP A 138 19.94 2.06 19.79
C TRP A 138 19.51 0.64 20.18
N LYS A 139 19.81 -0.36 19.35
CA LYS A 139 19.44 -1.76 19.58
C LYS A 139 20.21 -2.40 20.75
N ASP A 140 21.42 -1.91 21.03
CA ASP A 140 22.22 -2.34 22.18
C ASP A 140 21.60 -1.85 23.50
N GLU A 141 21.02 -0.65 23.52
CA GLU A 141 20.29 -0.08 24.67
C GLU A 141 18.89 0.45 24.25
N PRO A 142 17.91 -0.45 23.99
CA PRO A 142 16.62 -0.04 23.43
C PRO A 142 15.80 0.84 24.36
N THR A 143 15.30 1.95 23.82
CA THR A 143 14.41 2.87 24.53
C THR A 143 13.25 3.31 23.65
N MET A 144 12.11 3.60 24.28
CA MET A 144 10.95 4.26 23.66
C MET A 144 10.99 5.78 23.82
N ASP A 145 12.05 6.34 24.42
CA ASP A 145 12.20 7.77 24.58
C ASP A 145 12.27 8.45 23.20
N ARG A 146 11.31 9.35 23.00
CA ARG A 146 11.17 10.18 21.81
C ARG A 146 12.42 11.01 21.51
N THR A 147 13.19 11.39 22.52
CA THR A 147 14.36 12.27 22.36
C THR A 147 15.63 11.52 21.94
N CYS A 148 15.62 10.18 21.95
CA CYS A 148 16.80 9.42 21.53
C CYS A 148 17.09 9.65 20.03
N PRO A 149 18.37 9.71 19.60
CA PRO A 149 18.73 10.09 18.22
C PRO A 149 18.05 9.25 17.13
N PHE A 150 17.89 7.95 17.39
CA PHE A 150 17.24 7.02 16.47
C PHE A 150 15.76 7.38 16.26
N LEU A 151 14.98 7.52 17.34
CA LEU A 151 13.55 7.81 17.23
C LEU A 151 13.31 9.27 16.82
N ASP A 152 14.04 10.24 17.36
CA ASP A 152 13.85 11.66 17.02
C ASP A 152 13.95 11.93 15.51
N LYS A 153 14.91 11.28 14.84
CA LYS A 153 15.04 11.32 13.38
C LYS A 153 13.78 10.78 12.68
N ILE A 154 13.32 9.59 13.07
CA ILE A 154 12.13 8.94 12.48
C ILE A 154 10.86 9.74 12.78
N TYR A 155 10.77 10.35 13.96
CA TYR A 155 9.66 11.23 14.30
C TYR A 155 9.56 12.42 13.37
N ARG A 156 10.68 13.12 13.15
CA ARG A 156 10.75 14.30 12.28
C ARG A 156 10.50 13.96 10.82
N GLU A 157 11.13 12.90 10.32
CA GLU A 157 11.11 12.57 8.91
C GLU A 157 9.85 11.79 8.49
N ASP A 158 9.30 10.95 9.36
CA ASP A 158 8.27 9.96 9.00
C ASP A 158 6.99 10.11 9.84
N ILE A 159 7.05 9.98 11.16
CA ILE A 159 5.85 9.85 12.01
C ILE A 159 5.03 11.15 11.99
N PHE A 160 5.66 12.30 12.20
CA PHE A 160 4.96 13.58 12.18
C PHE A 160 4.31 13.87 10.83
N PRO A 161 5.03 13.81 9.69
CA PRO A 161 4.39 13.93 8.38
C PRO A 161 3.30 12.89 8.13
N CYS A 162 3.40 11.67 8.67
CA CYS A 162 2.37 10.64 8.54
C CYS A 162 1.09 10.90 9.35
N LEU A 163 1.18 11.58 10.49
CA LEU A 163 0.03 11.84 11.36
C LEU A 163 -0.48 13.29 11.30
N THR A 164 0.03 14.10 10.38
CA THR A 164 -0.55 15.41 10.07
C THR A 164 -1.86 15.27 9.29
N PHE A 165 -2.97 15.72 9.88
CA PHE A 165 -4.30 15.75 9.25
C PHE A 165 -4.93 17.14 9.36
N SER A 166 -5.99 17.38 8.56
CA SER A 166 -6.72 18.66 8.54
C SER A 166 -7.30 19.05 9.91
N LYS A 167 -7.79 18.07 10.69
CA LYS A 167 -8.24 18.29 12.07
C LYS A 167 -7.09 18.03 13.05
N SER A 168 -6.34 19.08 13.40
CA SER A 168 -5.10 19.00 14.19
C SER A 168 -5.29 18.50 15.62
N GLU A 169 -6.38 18.84 16.30
CA GLU A 169 -6.65 18.37 17.66
C GLU A 169 -6.83 16.85 17.70
N LEU A 170 -7.69 16.33 16.81
CA LEU A 170 -7.89 14.88 16.67
C LEU A 170 -6.60 14.18 16.20
N ALA A 171 -5.82 14.81 15.31
CA ALA A 171 -4.52 14.29 14.88
C ALA A 171 -3.53 14.14 16.04
N SER A 172 -3.50 15.13 16.95
CA SER A 172 -2.63 15.10 18.14
C SER A 172 -3.06 13.99 19.10
N ALA A 173 -4.36 13.83 19.33
CA ALA A 173 -4.90 12.74 20.13
C ALA A 173 -4.62 11.36 19.52
N VAL A 174 -4.63 11.24 18.18
CA VAL A 174 -4.22 10.02 17.48
C VAL A 174 -2.75 9.71 17.72
N LEU A 175 -1.85 10.70 17.59
CA LEU A 175 -0.42 10.50 17.86
C LEU A 175 -0.19 9.98 19.29
N GLU A 176 -0.76 10.65 20.28
CA GLU A 176 -0.66 10.25 21.69
C GLU A 176 -1.19 8.82 21.91
N ALA A 177 -2.35 8.48 21.32
CA ALA A 177 -2.92 7.14 21.44
C ALA A 177 -2.05 6.06 20.75
N VAL A 178 -1.35 6.41 19.67
CA VAL A 178 -0.41 5.49 19.00
C VAL A 178 0.84 5.28 19.87
N GLU A 179 1.43 6.35 20.41
CA GLU A 179 2.59 6.29 21.31
C GLU A 179 2.29 5.49 22.59
N ASN A 180 1.08 5.65 23.14
CA ASN A 180 0.63 4.95 24.34
C ASN A 180 0.04 3.55 24.08
N ASN A 181 -0.05 3.12 22.82
CA ASN A 181 -0.65 1.84 22.43
C ASN A 181 -2.12 1.68 22.86
N THR A 182 -2.88 2.77 22.84
CA THR A 182 -4.30 2.82 23.24
C THR A 182 -5.24 3.10 22.07
N LEU A 183 -4.72 3.19 20.84
CA LEU A 183 -5.50 3.31 19.62
C LEU A 183 -5.97 1.94 19.12
N SER A 184 -7.25 1.79 18.80
CA SER A 184 -7.77 0.62 18.08
C SER A 184 -8.42 1.03 16.76
N ILE A 185 -8.36 0.13 15.77
CA ILE A 185 -8.96 0.29 14.45
C ILE A 185 -9.89 -0.89 14.20
N GLU A 186 -11.16 -0.61 13.92
CA GLU A 186 -12.18 -1.62 13.68
C GLU A 186 -12.77 -1.47 12.27
N PRO A 187 -13.03 -2.59 11.57
CA PRO A 187 -13.84 -2.56 10.36
C PRO A 187 -15.30 -2.25 10.73
N VAL A 188 -15.96 -1.46 9.90
CA VAL A 188 -17.38 -1.14 10.03
C VAL A 188 -18.14 -2.10 9.13
N GLY A 189 -18.90 -3.02 9.73
CA GLY A 189 -19.79 -3.91 8.98
C GLY A 189 -20.96 -3.15 8.30
N LEU A 190 -21.63 -3.81 7.35
CA LEU A 190 -22.84 -3.33 6.64
C LEU A 190 -24.09 -3.26 7.54
N GLN A 191 -23.94 -2.99 8.84
CA GLN A 191 -25.07 -2.83 9.74
C GLN A 191 -25.62 -1.40 9.64
N PRO A 192 -26.93 -1.20 9.45
CA PRO A 192 -27.55 0.11 9.54
C PRO A 192 -27.27 0.70 10.92
N VAL A 193 -26.58 1.84 10.98
CA VAL A 193 -26.21 2.48 12.26
C VAL A 193 -27.49 2.90 12.98
N ARG A 194 -27.85 2.18 14.05
CA ARG A 194 -28.90 2.59 14.99
C ARG A 194 -28.34 3.67 15.91
N PHE A 195 -28.92 4.87 15.81
CA PHE A 195 -28.78 6.02 16.71
C PHE A 195 -27.36 6.62 16.85
N VAL A 196 -27.13 7.78 16.22
CA VAL A 196 -25.98 8.64 16.57
C VAL A 196 -26.48 9.77 17.47
N LYS A 197 -25.93 9.84 18.69
CA LYS A 197 -26.07 11.00 19.61
C LYS A 197 -25.49 12.26 18.94
N ALA A 198 -25.84 13.44 19.44
CA ALA A 198 -25.57 14.76 18.85
C ALA A 198 -24.08 15.11 18.52
N SER A 199 -23.09 14.26 18.78
CA SER A 199 -21.66 14.44 18.44
C SER A 199 -21.28 14.01 17.00
N ALA A 200 -22.28 13.71 16.16
CA ALA A 200 -22.13 13.11 14.82
C ALA A 200 -21.29 13.93 13.81
N VAL A 201 -21.12 15.23 14.02
CA VAL A 201 -20.38 16.09 13.06
C VAL A 201 -18.87 15.90 13.16
N GLU A 202 -18.35 15.73 14.37
CA GLU A 202 -16.90 15.62 14.59
C GLU A 202 -16.37 14.20 14.37
N CYS A 203 -17.19 13.20 14.72
CA CYS A 203 -16.90 11.77 14.60
C CYS A 203 -16.84 11.26 13.15
N GLY A 204 -17.23 12.09 12.18
CA GLY A 204 -17.36 11.68 10.79
C GLY A 204 -18.50 10.67 10.60
N GLY A 205 -18.47 9.96 9.48
CA GLY A 205 -19.44 8.92 9.19
C GLY A 205 -19.01 8.03 8.03
N PRO A 206 -19.86 7.06 7.63
CA PRO A 206 -19.54 6.13 6.55
C PRO A 206 -19.15 6.79 5.22
N LYS A 207 -19.53 8.06 5.01
CA LYS A 207 -19.21 8.85 3.80
C LYS A 207 -18.28 10.03 4.04
N LYS A 208 -17.78 10.26 5.26
CA LYS A 208 -16.94 11.41 5.61
C LYS A 208 -15.88 11.04 6.63
N CYS A 209 -14.62 11.27 6.27
CA CYS A 209 -13.49 11.02 7.16
C CYS A 209 -13.41 12.06 8.28
N ALA A 210 -13.30 11.61 9.52
CA ALA A 210 -13.17 12.45 10.71
C ALA A 210 -11.85 13.22 10.73
N LEU A 211 -10.74 12.63 10.26
CA LEU A 211 -9.41 13.22 10.30
C LEU A 211 -9.16 14.25 9.19
N SER A 212 -9.46 13.87 7.94
CA SER A 212 -9.21 14.73 6.78
C SER A 212 -10.38 15.64 6.41
N GLY A 213 -11.59 15.33 6.90
CA GLY A 213 -12.83 16.02 6.52
C GLY A 213 -13.36 15.68 5.13
N GLN A 214 -12.64 14.87 4.35
CA GLN A 214 -13.00 14.55 2.97
C GLN A 214 -14.18 13.57 2.89
N SER A 215 -15.02 13.76 1.86
CA SER A 215 -16.12 12.86 1.54
C SER A 215 -15.60 11.61 0.81
N LYS A 216 -15.44 10.51 1.55
CA LYS A 216 -14.93 9.21 1.07
C LYS A 216 -15.66 8.08 1.80
N SER A 217 -15.77 6.91 1.15
CA SER A 217 -16.28 5.71 1.81
C SER A 217 -15.33 5.30 2.94
N CYS A 218 -15.82 5.31 4.18
CA CYS A 218 -15.05 4.98 5.37
C CYS A 218 -15.50 3.62 5.89
N LYS A 219 -14.77 2.57 5.49
CA LYS A 219 -15.01 1.18 5.92
C LYS A 219 -14.43 0.88 7.32
N HIS A 220 -13.74 1.83 7.94
CA HIS A 220 -13.08 1.65 9.23
C HIS A 220 -13.37 2.81 10.16
N ARG A 221 -13.32 2.53 11.47
CA ARG A 221 -13.43 3.50 12.54
C ARG A 221 -12.31 3.29 13.55
N ILE A 222 -11.87 4.37 14.19
CA ILE A 222 -10.87 4.33 15.24
C ILE A 222 -11.48 4.69 16.59
N LYS A 223 -10.92 4.13 17.65
CA LYS A 223 -11.22 4.47 19.04
C LYS A 223 -9.91 4.86 19.72
N LEU A 224 -9.95 5.93 20.50
CA LEU A 224 -8.79 6.45 21.23
C LEU A 224 -8.97 6.15 22.71
N GLY A 225 -8.10 5.31 23.27
CA GLY A 225 -8.17 4.85 24.66
C GLY A 225 -9.54 4.30 25.05
N ASP A 226 -9.98 4.68 26.24
CA ASP A 226 -11.28 4.26 26.78
C ASP A 226 -12.44 5.16 26.34
N SER A 227 -12.21 6.10 25.41
CA SER A 227 -13.28 6.97 24.93
C SER A 227 -14.43 6.16 24.33
N SER A 228 -15.67 6.54 24.61
CA SER A 228 -16.84 5.88 24.05
C SER A 228 -17.13 6.27 22.60
N SER A 229 -16.32 7.17 22.03
CA SER A 229 -16.51 7.75 20.70
C SER A 229 -15.70 7.01 19.65
N TYR A 230 -16.33 6.79 18.48
CA TYR A 230 -15.68 6.22 17.32
C TYR A 230 -15.56 7.28 16.23
N TYR A 231 -14.41 7.32 15.58
CA TYR A 231 -14.13 8.26 14.49
C TYR A 231 -13.98 7.51 13.17
N TYR A 232 -14.84 7.78 12.21
CA TYR A 232 -14.76 7.16 10.88
C TYR A 232 -13.54 7.69 10.13
N ILE A 233 -12.77 6.80 9.50
CA ILE A 233 -11.56 7.18 8.78
C ILE A 233 -11.56 6.64 7.35
N SER A 234 -11.00 7.42 6.42
CA SER A 234 -10.83 6.98 5.04
C SER A 234 -9.75 5.88 4.95
N PRO A 235 -9.76 5.06 3.89
CA PRO A 235 -8.72 4.06 3.64
C PRO A 235 -7.31 4.65 3.66
N PHE A 236 -7.14 5.85 3.11
CA PHE A 236 -5.87 6.58 3.14
C PHE A 236 -5.43 6.95 4.56
N CYS A 237 -6.33 7.48 5.39
CA CYS A 237 -6.00 7.82 6.79
C CYS A 237 -5.69 6.55 7.58
N ARG A 238 -6.42 5.45 7.34
CA ARG A 238 -6.14 4.14 7.94
C ARG A 238 -4.73 3.71 7.60
N TYR A 239 -4.35 3.71 6.32
CA TYR A 239 -3.03 3.28 5.89
C TYR A 239 -1.92 4.05 6.60
N ARG A 240 -2.01 5.39 6.64
CA ARG A 240 -1.05 6.26 7.37
C ARG A 240 -0.93 5.87 8.85
N ILE A 241 -2.06 5.72 9.54
CA ILE A 241 -2.07 5.35 10.96
C ILE A 241 -1.47 3.95 11.16
N THR A 242 -1.90 2.97 10.36
CA THR A 242 -1.39 1.60 10.47
C THR A 242 0.09 1.49 10.17
N SER A 243 0.63 2.25 9.22
CA SER A 243 2.08 2.28 8.96
C SER A 243 2.86 2.74 10.19
N VAL A 244 2.37 3.75 10.90
CA VAL A 244 2.97 4.25 12.14
C VAL A 244 2.78 3.25 13.28
N CYS A 245 1.58 2.68 13.45
CA CYS A 245 1.32 1.66 14.47
C CYS A 245 2.20 0.41 14.28
N ASN A 246 2.40 -0.03 13.04
CA ASN A 246 3.26 -1.17 12.72
C ASN A 246 4.71 -0.88 13.10
N PHE A 247 5.20 0.34 12.80
CA PHE A 247 6.51 0.79 13.24
C PHE A 247 6.65 0.72 14.77
N PHE A 248 5.75 1.36 15.52
CA PHE A 248 5.82 1.35 16.99
C PHE A 248 5.72 -0.05 17.58
N THR A 249 4.84 -0.89 17.03
CA THR A 249 4.69 -2.28 17.47
C THR A 249 6.01 -3.04 17.32
N TYR A 250 6.66 -2.91 16.17
CA TYR A 250 7.93 -3.57 15.92
C TYR A 250 9.06 -3.05 16.84
N ILE A 251 9.16 -1.73 17.02
CA ILE A 251 10.13 -1.11 17.93
C ILE A 251 9.90 -1.59 19.38
N ARG A 252 8.65 -1.70 19.84
CA ARG A 252 8.34 -2.25 21.16
C ARG A 252 8.74 -3.72 21.29
N TYR A 253 8.57 -4.52 20.24
CA TYR A 253 9.02 -5.92 20.25
C TYR A 253 10.54 -6.04 20.36
N ILE A 254 11.29 -5.16 19.70
CA ILE A 254 12.74 -5.08 19.87
C ILE A 254 13.07 -4.69 21.32
N GLN A 255 12.44 -3.64 21.84
CA GLN A 255 12.72 -3.11 23.18
C GLN A 255 12.43 -4.13 24.29
N GLN A 256 11.37 -4.94 24.13
CA GLN A 256 10.99 -6.00 25.07
C GLN A 256 11.81 -7.29 24.89
N GLY A 257 12.68 -7.37 23.87
CA GLY A 257 13.48 -8.57 23.59
C GLY A 257 12.67 -9.77 23.08
N LEU A 258 11.53 -9.52 22.43
CA LEU A 258 10.63 -10.56 21.90
C LEU A 258 11.17 -11.22 20.62
N LEU A 259 12.09 -10.57 19.91
CA LEU A 259 12.62 -11.00 18.61
C LEU A 259 13.94 -11.77 18.72
N LYS A 260 13.93 -12.90 19.44
CA LYS A 260 15.15 -13.66 19.78
C LYS A 260 15.81 -14.40 18.61
N GLN A 261 15.10 -14.61 17.50
CA GLN A 261 15.56 -15.41 16.35
C GLN A 261 16.03 -14.55 15.16
N GLN A 262 15.72 -13.25 15.13
CA GLN A 262 16.17 -12.37 14.05
C GLN A 262 17.57 -11.85 14.33
N ASP A 263 18.43 -11.87 13.31
CA ASP A 263 19.71 -11.18 13.35
C ASP A 263 19.53 -9.65 13.21
N VAL A 264 20.58 -8.90 13.57
CA VAL A 264 20.56 -7.43 13.59
C VAL A 264 20.31 -6.84 12.20
N ASP A 265 20.79 -7.49 11.13
CA ASP A 265 20.60 -7.02 9.76
C ASP A 265 19.15 -7.19 9.31
N GLN A 266 18.52 -8.31 9.66
CA GLN A 266 17.10 -8.52 9.43
C GLN A 266 16.26 -7.49 10.17
N MET A 267 16.58 -7.20 11.43
CA MET A 267 15.87 -6.18 12.20
C MET A 267 16.01 -4.79 11.58
N PHE A 268 17.22 -4.43 11.16
CA PHE A 268 17.49 -3.17 10.49
C PHE A 268 16.66 -3.03 9.21
N TRP A 269 16.65 -4.07 8.37
CA TRP A 269 15.90 -4.04 7.11
C TRP A 269 14.39 -3.99 7.33
N GLU A 270 13.88 -4.61 8.39
CA GLU A 270 12.48 -4.47 8.79
C GLU A 270 12.15 -3.05 9.22
N VAL A 271 13.02 -2.39 10.00
CA VAL A 271 12.89 -0.96 10.32
C VAL A 271 12.89 -0.11 9.03
N MET A 272 13.81 -0.36 8.10
CA MET A 272 13.85 0.37 6.82
C MET A 272 12.58 0.14 5.99
N GLN A 273 12.02 -1.07 6.02
CA GLN A 273 10.76 -1.38 5.34
C GLN A 273 9.57 -0.64 5.96
N LEU A 274 9.48 -0.60 7.28
CA LEU A 274 8.44 0.14 8.00
C LEU A 274 8.54 1.65 7.75
N ARG A 275 9.77 2.19 7.74
CA ARG A 275 10.04 3.59 7.37
C ARG A 275 9.68 3.88 5.91
N ARG A 276 9.92 2.94 4.99
CA ARG A 276 9.50 3.06 3.58
C ARG A 276 7.98 3.16 3.47
N GLU A 277 7.22 2.30 4.15
CA GLU A 277 5.75 2.36 4.11
C GLU A 277 5.23 3.70 4.67
N MET A 278 5.81 4.20 5.77
CA MET A 278 5.51 5.56 6.26
C MET A 278 5.90 6.65 5.25
N SER A 279 7.06 6.54 4.62
CA SER A 279 7.53 7.50 3.61
C SER A 279 6.66 7.54 2.35
N LEU A 280 6.08 6.41 1.95
CA LEU A 280 5.06 6.37 0.90
C LEU A 280 3.75 7.01 1.38
N ALA A 281 3.32 6.67 2.59
CA ALA A 281 2.07 7.15 3.17
C ALA A 281 2.04 8.68 3.36
N LYS A 282 3.14 9.28 3.82
CA LYS A 282 3.25 10.75 3.98
C LYS A 282 3.12 11.51 2.66
N LEU A 283 3.47 10.87 1.54
CA LEU A 283 3.38 11.44 0.19
C LEU A 283 2.04 11.14 -0.50
N GLY A 284 1.15 10.38 0.12
CA GLY A 284 -0.16 10.04 -0.46
C GLY A 284 -0.23 8.68 -1.15
N TYR A 285 0.87 7.91 -1.21
CA TYR A 285 0.87 6.56 -1.76
C TYR A 285 0.39 5.58 -0.69
N TYR A 286 -0.69 4.86 -0.97
CA TYR A 286 -1.27 3.91 -0.02
C TYR A 286 -1.80 2.66 -0.71
N LYS A 287 -1.89 1.57 0.07
CA LYS A 287 -2.49 0.30 -0.37
C LYS A 287 -3.87 0.17 0.26
N GLU A 288 -4.85 -0.27 -0.53
CA GLU A 288 -6.20 -0.59 -0.08
C GLU A 288 -6.48 -2.06 -0.42
N GLU A 289 -6.64 -2.89 0.60
CA GLU A 289 -7.16 -4.25 0.43
C GLU A 289 -8.68 -4.14 0.21
N LEU A 290 -9.14 -4.67 -0.93
CA LEU A 290 -10.52 -4.50 -1.41
C LEU A 290 -11.53 -5.35 -0.67
#